data_AF-A0AAE9LDS4-F1
#
_entry.id   AF-A0AAE9LDS4-F1
#
_cell.length_a   1.000
_cell.length_b   1.000
_cell.length_c   1.000
_cell.angle_alpha   90.00
_cell.angle_beta   90.00
_cell.angle_gamma   90.00
#
_symmetry.space_group_name_H-M   'P 1'
#
loop_
_entity.id
_entity.type
_entity.pdbx_description
1 polymer ?
#
loop_
_entity_poly.entity_id
_entity_poly.type
_entity_poly.pdbx_seq_one_letter_code
_entity_poly.pdbx_strand_id
1 'polypeptide(L)'
;MFGLSVNHAYAGPGIFINDGTDDGCIWTFDKEDYSPIGDYFGNTAPADKDSAGRNSPASVKYHIPSIQQLGGAATLKCLSKDRDTQTDRVLFYGNSKEQGSISLTLGGELFVNNGNLGLGGGTDTKAMRIGSMATLTGPSGLRSLAIGAGEIATVASGDDAIAIGTAAQAAHVGSIALGLQSTTELPSLVKDVTINGIKLSAFAGSNPASVLSIGNDTLKRSITNVGAGRVSKDSTDAVNGSQLYAVAEQATLGWNLTANGTDKSRVSPGDTVDLSNSDGNFVIGKHGTGVTFNLAPDLKVTSLVAGNTFLDTNGLV
;
A
#
# COMPACT_ATOMS: atom_id res chain seq x y z
N MET A 1 -25.69 -52.88 6.29
CA MET A 1 -25.49 -51.42 6.26
C MET A 1 -24.05 -51.16 6.69
N PHE A 2 -23.10 -51.22 5.76
CA PHE A 2 -21.69 -50.95 6.05
C PHE A 2 -21.43 -49.47 5.75
N GLY A 3 -21.19 -48.69 6.80
CA GLY A 3 -20.80 -47.29 6.66
C GLY A 3 -19.38 -47.21 6.11
N LEU A 4 -19.20 -46.49 5.02
CA LEU A 4 -17.88 -46.03 4.57
C LEU A 4 -17.38 -45.02 5.60
N SER A 5 -16.36 -45.38 6.38
CA SER A 5 -15.60 -44.39 7.14
C SER A 5 -14.68 -43.65 6.17
N VAL A 6 -14.67 -42.32 6.25
CA VAL A 6 -13.65 -41.50 5.59
C VAL A 6 -12.38 -41.61 6.42
N ASN A 7 -11.54 -42.60 6.11
CA ASN A 7 -10.20 -42.65 6.67
C ASN A 7 -9.34 -41.59 5.97
N HIS A 8 -8.71 -40.73 6.76
CA HIS A 8 -7.69 -39.81 6.29
C HIS A 8 -6.56 -40.59 5.60
N ALA A 9 -6.05 -40.08 4.47
CA ALA A 9 -4.86 -40.63 3.85
C ALA A 9 -3.66 -40.40 4.80
N TYR A 10 -3.13 -41.50 5.35
CA TYR A 10 -1.95 -41.50 6.22
C TYR A 10 -0.68 -41.45 5.36
N ALA A 11 -0.38 -40.32 4.71
CA ALA A 11 0.90 -40.18 4.06
C ALA A 11 2.02 -40.20 5.12
N GLY A 12 2.95 -41.15 5.04
CA GLY A 12 4.23 -41.09 5.75
C GLY A 12 5.00 -39.79 5.45
N PRO A 13 6.07 -39.47 6.21
CA PRO A 13 6.86 -38.27 5.95
C PRO A 13 7.54 -38.36 4.57
N GLY A 14 6.97 -37.64 3.60
CA GLY A 14 7.62 -37.26 2.36
C GLY A 14 7.09 -37.88 1.06
N ILE A 15 6.73 -37.01 0.12
CA ILE A 15 6.79 -37.29 -1.32
C ILE A 15 8.21 -36.93 -1.74
N PHE A 16 8.89 -37.84 -2.43
CA PHE A 16 10.28 -37.71 -2.86
C PHE A 16 10.32 -37.73 -4.38
N ILE A 17 10.89 -36.69 -4.98
CA ILE A 17 11.11 -36.60 -6.42
C ILE A 17 12.63 -36.53 -6.60
N ASN A 18 13.21 -37.65 -7.04
CA ASN A 18 14.62 -37.77 -7.42
C ASN A 18 14.75 -37.48 -8.93
N ASP A 19 15.80 -36.79 -9.35
CA ASP A 19 16.08 -36.47 -10.76
C ASP A 19 16.83 -37.60 -11.50
N GLY A 20 17.19 -38.68 -10.80
CA GLY A 20 17.77 -39.90 -11.36
C GLY A 20 19.30 -39.92 -11.42
N THR A 21 20.00 -38.94 -10.84
CA THR A 21 21.48 -38.90 -10.82
C THR A 21 22.11 -39.36 -9.51
N ASP A 22 21.33 -39.47 -8.43
CA ASP A 22 21.80 -39.87 -7.11
C ASP A 22 21.71 -41.40 -6.88
N ASP A 23 22.87 -42.06 -6.77
CA ASP A 23 22.97 -43.47 -6.36
C ASP A 23 22.44 -43.67 -4.92
N GLY A 24 21.30 -44.36 -4.79
CA GLY A 24 20.78 -44.85 -3.51
C GLY A 24 19.60 -44.12 -2.87
N CYS A 25 19.02 -43.07 -3.47
CA CYS A 25 17.73 -42.50 -3.01
C CYS A 25 16.57 -43.01 -3.89
N ILE A 26 16.04 -44.18 -3.53
CA ILE A 26 14.91 -44.83 -4.19
C ILE A 26 13.66 -44.61 -3.32
N TRP A 27 12.66 -43.91 -3.89
CA TRP A 27 11.21 -44.02 -3.68
C TRP A 27 10.72 -44.22 -2.22
N THR A 28 9.89 -43.31 -1.69
CA THR A 28 9.17 -43.61 -0.44
C THR A 28 7.86 -44.37 -0.66
N PHE A 29 7.60 -45.24 0.32
CA PHE A 29 6.49 -46.16 0.39
C PHE A 29 5.54 -45.70 1.52
N ASP A 30 4.23 -45.83 1.31
CA ASP A 30 3.18 -45.50 2.29
C ASP A 30 3.22 -46.43 3.53
N LYS A 31 3.79 -47.62 3.36
CA LYS A 31 4.01 -48.65 4.40
C LYS A 31 5.16 -49.55 3.93
N GLU A 32 5.90 -50.18 4.84
CA GLU A 32 6.70 -51.34 4.42
C GLU A 32 5.74 -52.34 3.72
N ASP A 33 6.11 -52.76 2.50
CA ASP A 33 5.38 -53.67 1.58
C ASP A 33 4.36 -53.09 0.55
N TYR A 34 4.25 -51.77 0.31
CA TYR A 34 3.34 -51.22 -0.73
C TYR A 34 3.96 -50.19 -1.68
N SER A 35 3.75 -50.34 -3.00
CA SER A 35 4.29 -49.49 -4.09
C SER A 35 3.44 -48.26 -4.45
N PRO A 36 4.05 -47.20 -5.03
CA PRO A 36 3.34 -46.01 -5.47
C PRO A 36 2.50 -46.18 -6.75
N ILE A 37 1.52 -45.28 -6.89
CA ILE A 37 0.48 -45.24 -7.93
C ILE A 37 1.02 -44.73 -9.28
N GLY A 38 0.78 -45.50 -10.35
CA GLY A 38 0.85 -45.05 -11.75
C GLY A 38 0.37 -46.15 -12.71
N ASP A 39 -0.69 -45.91 -13.48
CA ASP A 39 -1.35 -46.89 -14.37
C ASP A 39 -0.92 -46.66 -15.83
N TYR A 40 -0.39 -47.69 -16.51
CA TYR A 40 -0.03 -47.63 -17.94
C TYR A 40 -0.81 -48.69 -18.74
N PHE A 41 -1.40 -48.30 -19.88
CA PHE A 41 -2.08 -49.21 -20.79
C PHE A 41 -1.55 -49.07 -22.22
N GLY A 42 -0.71 -50.03 -22.65
CA GLY A 42 -0.18 -50.17 -24.00
C GLY A 42 0.84 -51.32 -24.08
N ASN A 43 1.02 -51.94 -25.25
CA ASN A 43 1.82 -53.16 -25.43
C ASN A 43 3.31 -52.92 -25.73
N THR A 44 3.82 -51.71 -25.51
CA THR A 44 5.24 -51.37 -25.59
C THR A 44 5.63 -50.58 -24.35
N ALA A 45 6.51 -51.14 -23.51
CA ALA A 45 7.21 -50.40 -22.46
C ALA A 45 8.26 -49.48 -23.10
N PRO A 46 8.49 -48.24 -22.61
CA PRO A 46 9.61 -47.43 -23.07
C PRO A 46 10.94 -48.06 -22.66
N ALA A 47 11.96 -47.91 -23.50
CA ALA A 47 13.28 -48.54 -23.33
C ALA A 47 14.21 -47.79 -22.36
N ASP A 48 13.79 -46.70 -21.74
CA ASP A 48 14.66 -45.85 -20.94
C ASP A 48 14.06 -45.62 -19.54
N LYS A 49 14.94 -45.32 -18.59
CA LYS A 49 14.73 -45.29 -17.13
C LYS A 49 13.42 -44.59 -16.70
N ASP A 50 12.84 -45.15 -15.63
CA ASP A 50 11.71 -44.65 -14.83
C ASP A 50 10.29 -44.82 -15.41
N SER A 51 9.56 -45.87 -14.97
CA SER A 51 8.08 -45.88 -14.96
C SER A 51 7.49 -46.98 -14.06
N ALA A 52 6.44 -46.59 -13.34
CA ALA A 52 5.75 -47.30 -12.25
C ALA A 52 4.96 -48.56 -12.66
N GLY A 53 4.86 -49.54 -11.75
CA GLY A 53 4.19 -50.84 -11.95
C GLY A 53 2.92 -51.04 -11.11
N ARG A 54 1.95 -51.79 -11.67
CA ARG A 54 0.65 -52.18 -11.07
C ARG A 54 0.76 -53.26 -9.98
N ASN A 55 -0.12 -53.20 -8.98
CA ASN A 55 -0.41 -54.34 -8.07
C ASN A 55 -1.54 -55.23 -8.64
N SER A 56 -1.18 -56.20 -9.49
CA SER A 56 -1.97 -57.37 -9.95
C SER A 56 -2.00 -58.57 -8.98
N PRO A 57 -3.09 -59.04 -8.33
CA PRO A 57 -3.01 -60.20 -7.44
C PRO A 57 -2.90 -61.57 -8.13
N ALA A 58 -2.53 -61.63 -9.42
CA ALA A 58 -2.22 -62.90 -10.07
C ALA A 58 -1.21 -62.74 -11.21
N SER A 59 0.01 -63.26 -10.98
CA SER A 59 0.86 -63.89 -11.99
C SER A 59 1.44 -63.05 -13.14
N VAL A 60 2.18 -61.98 -12.86
CA VAL A 60 3.27 -61.52 -13.75
C VAL A 60 4.51 -61.12 -12.95
N LYS A 61 5.65 -61.58 -13.46
CA LYS A 61 6.98 -61.60 -12.84
C LYS A 61 7.66 -60.22 -12.87
N TYR A 62 7.18 -59.27 -12.07
CA TYR A 62 7.93 -58.05 -11.75
C TYR A 62 7.96 -57.89 -10.24
N HIS A 63 9.06 -58.33 -9.63
CA HIS A 63 9.28 -58.17 -8.20
C HIS A 63 9.82 -56.76 -7.95
N ILE A 64 9.17 -56.03 -7.05
CA ILE A 64 9.71 -54.81 -6.46
C ILE A 64 11.00 -55.22 -5.72
N PRO A 65 12.14 -54.57 -5.93
CA PRO A 65 13.37 -54.90 -5.22
C PRO A 65 13.19 -54.78 -3.69
N SER A 66 13.59 -55.79 -2.92
CA SER A 66 13.62 -55.74 -1.45
C SER A 66 14.65 -54.72 -0.95
N ILE A 67 14.52 -54.26 0.30
CA ILE A 67 15.48 -53.28 0.87
C ILE A 67 16.92 -53.81 0.88
N GLN A 68 17.13 -55.13 0.99
CA GLN A 68 18.44 -55.75 0.81
C GLN A 68 18.91 -55.74 -0.65
N GLN A 69 17.99 -55.89 -1.61
CA GLN A 69 18.29 -55.78 -3.04
C GLN A 69 18.60 -54.33 -3.48
N LEU A 70 18.23 -53.34 -2.65
CA LEU A 70 18.55 -51.92 -2.80
C LEU A 70 19.79 -51.48 -1.97
N GLY A 71 20.53 -52.43 -1.39
CA GLY A 71 21.79 -52.18 -0.67
C GLY A 71 21.69 -52.18 0.87
N GLY A 72 20.49 -52.28 1.44
CA GLY A 72 20.23 -52.33 2.89
C GLY A 72 20.02 -50.95 3.56
N ALA A 73 19.55 -50.95 4.81
CA ALA A 73 19.19 -49.71 5.53
C ALA A 73 20.36 -48.73 5.75
N ALA A 74 21.61 -49.19 5.65
CA ALA A 74 22.82 -48.36 5.78
C ALA A 74 23.20 -47.62 4.49
N THR A 75 22.72 -48.07 3.33
CA THR A 75 22.90 -47.38 2.04
C THR A 75 21.70 -46.52 1.67
N LEU A 76 20.60 -46.62 2.43
CA LEU A 76 19.45 -45.72 2.33
C LEU A 76 19.86 -44.32 2.83
N LYS A 77 20.15 -43.42 1.90
CA LYS A 77 20.22 -41.98 2.16
C LYS A 77 18.80 -41.41 2.15
N CYS A 78 18.62 -40.20 2.70
CA CYS A 78 17.35 -39.45 2.72
C CYS A 78 16.46 -39.64 3.99
N LEU A 79 17.04 -39.77 5.20
CA LEU A 79 16.33 -39.71 6.51
C LEU A 79 16.22 -38.26 7.04
N SER A 80 15.37 -37.99 8.03
CA SER A 80 15.22 -36.66 8.65
C SER A 80 16.51 -36.06 9.22
N LYS A 81 17.48 -36.91 9.59
CA LYS A 81 18.83 -36.54 10.05
C LYS A 81 19.79 -36.12 8.92
N ASP A 82 19.47 -36.43 7.66
CA ASP A 82 20.32 -36.17 6.49
C ASP A 82 19.94 -34.86 5.78
N ARG A 83 19.17 -33.96 6.43
CA ARG A 83 18.63 -32.71 5.87
C ARG A 83 19.69 -31.68 5.46
N ASP A 84 20.82 -31.65 6.15
CA ASP A 84 21.81 -30.58 6.00
C ASP A 84 22.83 -30.86 4.87
N THR A 85 22.80 -32.06 4.24
CA THR A 85 23.64 -32.45 3.08
C THR A 85 22.86 -32.51 1.76
N GLN A 86 21.71 -31.83 1.70
CA GLN A 86 20.74 -31.90 0.59
C GLN A 86 20.83 -30.64 -0.29
N THR A 87 21.63 -30.68 -1.35
CA THR A 87 21.85 -29.52 -2.20
C THR A 87 20.89 -29.39 -3.38
N ASP A 88 20.15 -30.45 -3.76
CA ASP A 88 19.43 -30.50 -5.05
C ASP A 88 18.08 -31.29 -5.03
N ARG A 89 17.21 -31.14 -4.01
CA ARG A 89 15.97 -31.97 -3.90
C ARG A 89 14.82 -31.41 -3.04
N VAL A 90 13.58 -31.89 -3.27
CA VAL A 90 12.35 -31.52 -2.52
C VAL A 90 11.98 -32.59 -1.48
N LEU A 91 11.75 -32.20 -0.23
CA LEU A 91 11.41 -33.09 0.90
C LEU A 91 10.16 -32.60 1.64
N PHE A 92 9.11 -33.41 1.69
CA PHE A 92 8.00 -33.22 2.62
C PHE A 92 8.27 -33.99 3.94
N TYR A 93 7.99 -33.44 5.12
CA TYR A 93 8.23 -34.13 6.41
C TYR A 93 7.31 -33.67 7.56
N GLY A 94 7.30 -34.42 8.66
CA GLY A 94 6.52 -34.14 9.89
C GLY A 94 7.19 -34.71 11.16
N ASN A 95 6.68 -34.33 12.35
CA ASN A 95 7.32 -34.65 13.64
C ASN A 95 7.04 -36.08 14.16
N SER A 96 5.95 -36.71 13.72
CA SER A 96 5.63 -38.10 14.03
C SER A 96 4.88 -38.76 12.88
N LYS A 97 4.76 -40.10 12.94
CA LYS A 97 4.04 -40.90 11.94
C LYS A 97 2.54 -40.59 11.88
N GLU A 98 1.94 -40.05 12.95
CA GLU A 98 0.50 -39.78 13.01
C GLU A 98 0.09 -38.38 12.53
N GLN A 99 1.05 -37.44 12.36
CA GLN A 99 0.73 -36.04 12.03
C GLN A 99 0.82 -35.71 10.52
N GLY A 100 1.26 -36.65 9.69
CA GLY A 100 1.47 -36.42 8.26
C GLY A 100 2.57 -35.40 7.95
N SER A 101 2.80 -35.14 6.66
CA SER A 101 3.77 -34.13 6.23
C SER A 101 3.20 -32.72 6.36
N ILE A 102 3.76 -31.90 7.26
CA ILE A 102 3.37 -30.50 7.50
C ILE A 102 4.46 -29.50 7.12
N SER A 103 5.60 -29.99 6.65
CA SER A 103 6.76 -29.19 6.30
C SER A 103 7.29 -29.60 4.93
N LEU A 104 7.89 -28.64 4.23
CA LEU A 104 8.48 -28.78 2.90
C LEU A 104 9.88 -28.13 2.90
N THR A 105 10.92 -28.89 2.56
CA THR A 105 12.29 -28.39 2.31
C THR A 105 12.61 -28.52 0.82
N LEU A 106 13.28 -27.52 0.26
CA LEU A 106 13.74 -27.48 -1.14
C LEU A 106 15.26 -27.21 -1.11
N GLY A 107 16.08 -28.13 -1.64
CA GLY A 107 17.52 -27.95 -1.89
C GLY A 107 17.73 -27.36 -3.27
N GLY A 108 18.59 -26.34 -3.38
CA GLY A 108 18.83 -25.54 -4.59
C GLY A 108 18.14 -24.17 -4.55
N GLU A 109 18.00 -23.51 -5.69
CA GLU A 109 17.26 -22.23 -5.81
C GLU A 109 15.78 -22.49 -6.13
N LEU A 110 14.85 -22.04 -5.26
CA LEU A 110 13.42 -21.96 -5.62
C LEU A 110 13.21 -20.73 -6.51
N PHE A 111 13.46 -20.89 -7.79
CA PHE A 111 13.02 -19.94 -8.80
C PHE A 111 11.53 -20.05 -8.99
N VAL A 112 10.80 -19.23 -8.23
CA VAL A 112 9.45 -18.85 -8.63
C VAL A 112 9.56 -17.79 -9.73
N ASN A 113 10.12 -18.17 -10.88
CA ASN A 113 10.25 -17.31 -12.07
C ASN A 113 8.88 -16.79 -12.51
N ASN A 114 7.86 -17.60 -12.28
CA ASN A 114 6.46 -17.19 -12.27
C ASN A 114 5.66 -18.09 -11.31
N GLY A 115 5.05 -17.48 -10.27
CA GLY A 115 4.23 -18.15 -9.25
C GLY A 115 4.15 -17.36 -7.92
N ASN A 116 3.25 -17.77 -7.02
CA ASN A 116 3.09 -17.17 -5.67
C ASN A 116 3.52 -18.17 -4.61
N LEU A 117 4.33 -17.73 -3.64
CA LEU A 117 4.61 -18.49 -2.42
C LEU A 117 3.48 -18.25 -1.41
N GLY A 118 2.57 -19.22 -1.27
CA GLY A 118 1.48 -19.18 -0.30
C GLY A 118 1.92 -19.69 1.08
N LEU A 119 2.01 -18.78 2.04
CA LEU A 119 2.30 -19.05 3.45
C LEU A 119 1.06 -18.66 4.27
N GLY A 120 0.33 -19.66 4.79
CA GLY A 120 -0.72 -19.46 5.80
C GLY A 120 -0.12 -19.52 7.20
N GLY A 121 -0.47 -18.68 8.18
CA GLY A 121 -1.81 -18.23 8.52
C GLY A 121 -2.38 -19.21 9.54
N GLY A 122 -2.46 -18.83 10.82
CA GLY A 122 -3.00 -19.70 11.86
C GLY A 122 -4.42 -20.16 11.53
N THR A 123 -4.81 -21.34 12.02
CA THR A 123 -6.13 -21.96 11.74
C THR A 123 -7.32 -21.02 11.98
N ASP A 124 -7.14 -20.06 12.89
CA ASP A 124 -8.22 -19.20 13.38
C ASP A 124 -8.30 -17.87 12.64
N THR A 125 -7.19 -17.38 12.06
CA THR A 125 -7.13 -16.02 11.49
C THR A 125 -7.29 -15.98 9.98
N LYS A 126 -7.12 -17.09 9.25
CA LYS A 126 -7.20 -17.09 7.77
C LYS A 126 -6.32 -16.01 7.11
N ALA A 127 -5.25 -15.58 7.78
CA ALA A 127 -4.38 -14.50 7.31
C ALA A 127 -3.32 -15.03 6.32
N MET A 128 -2.87 -14.17 5.42
CA MET A 128 -1.73 -14.42 4.53
C MET A 128 -0.53 -13.61 5.03
N ARG A 129 0.61 -14.26 5.23
CA ARG A 129 1.84 -13.60 5.70
C ARG A 129 2.99 -14.01 4.81
N ILE A 130 3.71 -13.07 4.22
CA ILE A 130 4.78 -13.34 3.26
C ILE A 130 6.04 -12.60 3.71
N GLY A 131 7.16 -13.32 3.83
CA GLY A 131 8.47 -12.74 4.07
C GLY A 131 9.16 -13.30 5.32
N SER A 132 9.77 -12.43 6.14
CA SER A 132 10.67 -12.84 7.23
C SER A 132 9.96 -13.61 8.33
N MET A 133 10.72 -14.37 9.14
CA MET A 133 10.17 -15.04 10.32
C MET A 133 9.43 -14.09 11.27
N ALA A 134 9.92 -12.84 11.40
CA ALA A 134 9.25 -11.81 12.19
C ALA A 134 7.84 -11.51 11.64
N THR A 135 7.69 -11.34 10.33
CA THR A 135 6.38 -11.17 9.67
C THR A 135 5.52 -12.43 9.79
N LEU A 136 6.09 -13.62 9.61
CA LEU A 136 5.34 -14.90 9.65
C LEU A 136 4.81 -15.24 11.06
N THR A 137 5.51 -14.82 12.11
CA THR A 137 5.13 -15.07 13.51
C THR A 137 4.43 -13.89 14.19
N GLY A 138 4.40 -12.72 13.54
CA GLY A 138 3.76 -11.52 14.06
C GLY A 138 2.25 -11.69 14.31
N PRO A 139 1.61 -10.80 15.10
CA PRO A 139 0.17 -10.80 15.27
C PRO A 139 -0.57 -10.64 13.93
N SER A 140 -1.76 -11.26 13.81
CA SER A 140 -2.66 -10.98 12.68
C SER A 140 -4.10 -10.87 13.13
N GLY A 141 -4.85 -10.02 12.43
CA GLY A 141 -6.30 -10.07 12.43
C GLY A 141 -6.84 -11.18 11.54
N LEU A 142 -8.15 -11.34 11.55
CA LEU A 142 -8.88 -12.25 10.69
C LEU A 142 -8.87 -11.75 9.24
N ARG A 143 -8.56 -12.62 8.26
CA ARG A 143 -8.50 -12.31 6.81
C ARG A 143 -7.49 -11.22 6.43
N SER A 144 -6.43 -11.02 7.22
CA SER A 144 -5.44 -9.96 6.96
C SER A 144 -4.31 -10.39 6.01
N LEU A 145 -3.57 -9.41 5.47
CA LEU A 145 -2.41 -9.61 4.62
C LEU A 145 -1.18 -8.87 5.17
N ALA A 146 -0.09 -9.57 5.41
CA ALA A 146 1.20 -8.99 5.78
C ALA A 146 2.29 -9.39 4.80
N ILE A 147 3.04 -8.43 4.24
CA ILE A 147 4.18 -8.69 3.34
C ILE A 147 5.39 -7.88 3.80
N GLY A 148 6.45 -8.54 4.26
CA GLY A 148 7.69 -7.86 4.61
C GLY A 148 8.82 -8.78 5.04
N ALA A 149 10.05 -8.32 4.80
CA ALA A 149 11.25 -9.15 4.83
C ALA A 149 12.30 -8.76 5.89
N GLY A 150 12.01 -7.79 6.77
CA GLY A 150 12.98 -7.32 7.78
C GLY A 150 12.87 -7.99 9.15
N GLU A 151 13.77 -7.62 10.06
CA GLU A 151 13.84 -8.12 11.44
C GLU A 151 12.67 -7.64 12.31
N ILE A 152 12.14 -6.46 12.01
CA ILE A 152 10.91 -5.94 12.61
C ILE A 152 9.73 -6.42 11.78
N ALA A 153 8.79 -7.09 12.45
CA ALA A 153 7.63 -7.69 11.82
C ALA A 153 6.80 -6.66 11.05
N THR A 154 6.37 -7.04 9.84
CA THR A 154 5.21 -6.41 9.21
C THR A 154 3.95 -7.00 9.82
N VAL A 155 3.09 -6.16 10.39
CA VAL A 155 1.97 -6.58 11.23
C VAL A 155 0.66 -6.06 10.64
N ALA A 156 -0.21 -6.98 10.23
CA ALA A 156 -1.60 -6.68 9.88
C ALA A 156 -2.52 -7.29 10.95
N SER A 157 -2.57 -6.64 12.11
CA SER A 157 -3.30 -7.11 13.30
C SER A 157 -4.78 -6.72 13.32
N GLY A 158 -5.20 -5.75 12.50
CA GLY A 158 -6.62 -5.50 12.26
C GLY A 158 -7.24 -6.58 11.39
N ASP A 159 -8.51 -6.89 11.63
CA ASP A 159 -9.30 -7.74 10.71
C ASP A 159 -9.37 -7.08 9.33
N ASP A 160 -9.24 -7.85 8.26
CA ASP A 160 -9.21 -7.36 6.87
C ASP A 160 -8.11 -6.32 6.59
N ALA A 161 -7.12 -6.17 7.47
CA ALA A 161 -6.05 -5.18 7.32
C ALA A 161 -4.96 -5.65 6.35
N ILE A 162 -4.25 -4.68 5.75
CA ILE A 162 -3.14 -4.93 4.82
C ILE A 162 -1.91 -4.17 5.31
N ALA A 163 -0.80 -4.87 5.54
CA ALA A 163 0.49 -4.26 5.86
C ALA A 163 1.54 -4.73 4.84
N ILE A 164 2.18 -3.78 4.14
CA ILE A 164 3.20 -4.07 3.12
C ILE A 164 4.43 -3.21 3.39
N GLY A 165 5.58 -3.86 3.52
CA GLY A 165 6.88 -3.23 3.83
C GLY A 165 7.34 -3.53 5.25
N THR A 166 8.65 -3.65 5.43
CA THR A 166 9.28 -3.94 6.73
C THR A 166 8.76 -3.00 7.82
N ALA A 167 8.40 -3.54 8.99
CA ALA A 167 7.85 -2.77 10.10
C ALA A 167 6.54 -1.99 9.83
N ALA A 168 5.84 -2.24 8.70
CA ALA A 168 4.53 -1.65 8.49
C ALA A 168 3.50 -2.27 9.45
N GLN A 169 2.63 -1.45 10.02
CA GLN A 169 1.68 -1.82 11.07
C GLN A 169 0.27 -1.34 10.72
N ALA A 170 -0.58 -2.26 10.28
CA ALA A 170 -1.99 -2.05 10.02
C ALA A 170 -2.83 -2.68 11.15
N ALA A 171 -3.17 -1.86 12.15
CA ALA A 171 -3.74 -2.32 13.42
C ALA A 171 -5.26 -2.18 13.54
N HIS A 172 -5.92 -1.64 12.51
CA HIS A 172 -7.35 -1.33 12.54
C HIS A 172 -8.11 -2.10 11.46
N VAL A 173 -9.40 -2.31 11.67
CA VAL A 173 -10.23 -3.09 10.74
C VAL A 173 -10.21 -2.46 9.35
N GLY A 174 -9.81 -3.23 8.35
CA GLY A 174 -9.73 -2.79 6.95
C GLY A 174 -8.68 -1.70 6.69
N SER A 175 -7.72 -1.45 7.60
CA SER A 175 -6.70 -0.42 7.40
C SER A 175 -5.54 -0.91 6.55
N ILE A 176 -4.87 0.02 5.86
CA ILE A 176 -3.75 -0.29 4.97
C ILE A 176 -2.52 0.49 5.43
N ALA A 177 -1.45 -0.21 5.81
CA ALA A 177 -0.12 0.36 6.04
C ALA A 177 0.80 0.00 4.87
N LEU A 178 1.27 1.01 4.12
CA LEU A 178 2.08 0.80 2.92
C LEU A 178 3.44 1.51 3.04
N GLY A 179 4.52 0.72 2.96
CA GLY A 179 5.91 1.17 3.03
C GLY A 179 6.57 0.93 4.39
N LEU A 180 7.90 1.02 4.41
CA LEU A 180 8.74 0.86 5.61
C LEU A 180 8.20 1.66 6.79
N GLN A 181 7.96 1.02 7.93
CA GLN A 181 7.51 1.67 9.18
C GLN A 181 6.19 2.45 9.09
N SER A 182 5.37 2.25 8.06
CA SER A 182 4.06 2.90 7.98
C SER A 182 3.14 2.35 9.07
N THR A 183 2.45 3.22 9.81
CA THR A 183 1.52 2.84 10.88
C THR A 183 0.16 3.44 10.60
N THR A 184 -0.90 2.65 10.66
CA THR A 184 -2.28 3.14 10.54
C THR A 184 -2.77 3.69 11.87
N GLU A 185 -3.61 4.72 11.80
CA GLU A 185 -4.37 5.25 12.94
C GLU A 185 -5.86 4.98 12.75
N LEU A 186 -6.66 5.26 13.78
CA LEU A 186 -8.12 5.26 13.62
C LEU A 186 -8.54 6.36 12.63
N PRO A 187 -9.56 6.12 11.80
CA PRO A 187 -10.06 7.14 10.89
C PRO A 187 -10.55 8.36 11.68
N SER A 188 -10.02 9.53 11.35
CA SER A 188 -10.41 10.81 11.95
C SER A 188 -11.30 11.60 11.01
N LEU A 189 -12.45 12.03 11.50
CA LEU A 189 -13.38 12.87 10.74
C LEU A 189 -13.01 14.35 10.90
N VAL A 190 -12.70 15.00 9.79
CA VAL A 190 -12.53 16.47 9.72
C VAL A 190 -13.82 17.10 9.21
N LYS A 191 -14.58 17.75 10.10
CA LYS A 191 -15.86 18.42 9.74
C LYS A 191 -15.68 19.85 9.26
N ASP A 192 -14.72 20.55 9.87
CA ASP A 192 -14.40 21.94 9.60
C ASP A 192 -12.97 22.27 10.02
N VAL A 193 -12.47 23.38 9.49
CA VAL A 193 -11.19 24.00 9.89
C VAL A 193 -11.38 25.52 9.87
N THR A 194 -10.73 26.23 10.78
CA THR A 194 -10.67 27.69 10.76
C THR A 194 -9.26 28.14 10.42
N ILE A 195 -9.11 28.88 9.33
CA ILE A 195 -7.82 29.40 8.86
C ILE A 195 -7.93 30.92 8.83
N ASN A 196 -7.10 31.63 9.58
CA ASN A 196 -7.10 33.11 9.66
C ASN A 196 -8.50 33.71 9.95
N GLY A 197 -9.29 33.05 10.81
CA GLY A 197 -10.65 33.48 11.17
C GLY A 197 -11.74 33.09 10.15
N ILE A 198 -11.39 32.47 9.02
CA ILE A 198 -12.34 31.97 8.03
C ILE A 198 -12.64 30.50 8.33
N LYS A 199 -13.91 30.18 8.63
CA LYS A 199 -14.38 28.81 8.82
C LYS A 199 -14.66 28.13 7.47
N LEU A 200 -13.88 27.10 7.15
CA LEU A 200 -14.14 26.17 6.05
C LEU A 200 -14.86 24.95 6.63
N SER A 201 -15.99 24.56 6.05
CA SER A 201 -16.84 23.49 6.61
C SER A 201 -17.61 22.76 5.51
N ALA A 202 -18.40 21.75 5.91
CA ALA A 202 -19.19 20.92 5.01
C ALA A 202 -18.33 20.13 4.00
N PHE A 203 -17.18 19.63 4.46
CA PHE A 203 -16.35 18.72 3.69
C PHE A 203 -17.09 17.40 3.41
N ALA A 204 -16.95 16.88 2.20
CA ALA A 204 -17.42 15.55 1.83
C ALA A 204 -16.67 14.45 2.60
N GLY A 205 -17.19 13.22 2.56
CA GLY A 205 -16.55 12.07 3.24
C GLY A 205 -16.80 12.06 4.75
N SER A 206 -18.01 12.41 5.19
CA SER A 206 -18.37 12.61 6.61
C SER A 206 -18.33 11.35 7.51
N ASN A 207 -17.97 10.18 6.96
CA ASN A 207 -17.86 8.93 7.70
C ASN A 207 -16.72 8.06 7.14
N PRO A 208 -15.45 8.41 7.42
CA PRO A 208 -14.32 7.61 6.97
C PRO A 208 -14.36 6.22 7.64
N ALA A 209 -14.43 5.17 6.83
CA ALA A 209 -14.54 3.79 7.34
C ALA A 209 -13.19 3.23 7.82
N SER A 210 -12.09 3.66 7.21
CA SER A 210 -10.73 3.18 7.47
C SER A 210 -9.69 4.15 6.91
N VAL A 211 -8.40 3.84 7.05
CA VAL A 211 -7.27 4.66 6.60
C VAL A 211 -6.30 3.87 5.71
N LEU A 212 -5.72 4.57 4.73
CA LEU A 212 -4.47 4.21 4.08
C LEU A 212 -3.37 5.10 4.67
N SER A 213 -2.40 4.49 5.35
CA SER A 213 -1.20 5.16 5.85
C SER A 213 0.02 4.79 5.01
N ILE A 214 0.76 5.81 4.58
CA ILE A 214 2.04 5.67 3.88
C ILE A 214 3.20 6.19 4.72
N GLY A 215 3.04 6.26 6.04
CA GLY A 215 4.03 6.80 6.95
C GLY A 215 3.62 6.63 8.40
N ASN A 216 4.21 7.44 9.28
CA ASN A 216 3.87 7.50 10.69
C ASN A 216 4.09 8.93 11.20
N ASP A 217 4.04 9.17 12.50
CA ASP A 217 4.20 10.50 13.11
C ASP A 217 5.47 11.24 12.70
N THR A 218 6.58 10.54 12.53
CA THR A 218 7.88 11.13 12.19
C THR A 218 8.26 10.94 10.72
N LEU A 219 7.75 9.89 10.09
CA LEU A 219 8.06 9.52 8.71
C LEU A 219 6.91 9.88 7.78
N LYS A 220 7.12 10.88 6.93
CA LYS A 220 6.17 11.29 5.88
C LYS A 220 6.72 10.92 4.50
N ARG A 221 5.83 10.71 3.53
CA ARG A 221 6.20 10.37 2.15
C ARG A 221 5.50 11.29 1.16
N SER A 222 6.19 11.60 0.07
CA SER A 222 5.59 12.26 -1.09
C SER A 222 4.79 11.23 -1.90
N ILE A 223 3.59 11.62 -2.34
CA ILE A 223 2.82 10.86 -3.33
C ILE A 223 3.02 11.55 -4.67
N THR A 224 3.69 10.88 -5.61
CA THR A 224 3.98 11.40 -6.96
C THR A 224 3.10 10.72 -8.00
N ASN A 225 2.99 11.33 -9.19
CA ASN A 225 2.15 10.85 -10.30
C ASN A 225 0.64 10.82 -9.99
N VAL A 226 0.18 11.73 -9.13
CA VAL A 226 -1.24 11.92 -8.83
C VAL A 226 -1.88 12.78 -9.92
N GLY A 227 -2.88 12.23 -10.62
CA GLY A 227 -3.70 12.97 -11.59
C GLY A 227 -4.55 14.06 -10.91
N ALA A 228 -5.15 14.95 -11.70
CA ALA A 228 -6.04 15.97 -11.14
C ALA A 228 -7.31 15.30 -10.59
N GLY A 229 -7.60 15.52 -9.31
CA GLY A 229 -8.82 15.04 -8.66
C GLY A 229 -10.03 15.90 -9.04
N ARG A 230 -11.25 15.38 -8.86
CA ARG A 230 -12.46 16.20 -9.07
C ARG A 230 -12.51 17.34 -8.05
N VAL A 231 -12.84 18.55 -8.51
CA VAL A 231 -13.06 19.71 -7.63
C VAL A 231 -14.55 20.05 -7.65
N SER A 232 -15.27 19.53 -6.67
CA SER A 232 -16.70 19.77 -6.45
C SER A 232 -17.03 19.64 -4.98
N LYS A 233 -18.23 20.10 -4.57
CA LYS A 233 -18.71 20.06 -3.18
C LYS A 233 -18.66 18.66 -2.57
N ASP A 234 -18.94 17.63 -3.38
CA ASP A 234 -19.11 16.25 -2.93
C ASP A 234 -17.86 15.38 -3.21
N SER A 235 -16.75 15.99 -3.66
CA SER A 235 -15.53 15.24 -4.01
C SER A 235 -14.79 14.71 -2.79
N THR A 236 -14.35 13.46 -2.88
CA THR A 236 -13.45 12.80 -1.92
C THR A 236 -12.12 12.39 -2.57
N ASP A 237 -11.81 12.96 -3.74
CA ASP A 237 -10.59 12.63 -4.47
C ASP A 237 -9.38 13.39 -3.90
N ALA A 238 -8.20 12.78 -3.96
CA ALA A 238 -6.95 13.50 -3.75
C ALA A 238 -6.76 14.53 -4.87
N VAL A 239 -6.48 15.78 -4.51
CA VAL A 239 -6.08 16.84 -5.45
C VAL A 239 -4.58 16.87 -5.61
N ASN A 240 -4.09 17.29 -6.77
CA ASN A 240 -2.64 17.36 -7.03
C ASN A 240 -2.11 18.81 -7.05
N GLY A 241 -0.79 18.94 -7.17
CA GLY A 241 -0.11 20.24 -7.15
C GLY A 241 -0.52 21.20 -8.28
N SER A 242 -0.90 20.70 -9.47
CA SER A 242 -1.33 21.56 -10.58
C SER A 242 -2.64 22.29 -10.28
N GLN A 243 -3.52 21.67 -9.50
CA GLN A 243 -4.79 22.27 -9.10
C GLN A 243 -4.57 23.34 -8.02
N LEU A 244 -3.68 23.06 -7.06
CA LEU A 244 -3.28 24.06 -6.06
C LEU A 244 -2.57 25.25 -6.72
N TYR A 245 -1.72 25.00 -7.72
CA TYR A 245 -1.07 26.04 -8.51
C TYR A 245 -2.07 26.93 -9.24
N ALA A 246 -3.08 26.36 -9.89
CA ALA A 246 -4.14 27.13 -10.54
C ALA A 246 -4.91 28.05 -9.57
N VAL A 247 -5.16 27.58 -8.34
CA VAL A 247 -5.75 28.42 -7.28
C VAL A 247 -4.79 29.52 -6.83
N ALA A 248 -3.50 29.20 -6.67
CA ALA A 248 -2.48 30.18 -6.30
C ALA A 248 -2.37 31.31 -7.33
N GLU A 249 -2.39 31.00 -8.63
CA GLU A 249 -2.41 32.00 -9.70
C GLU A 249 -3.60 32.97 -9.54
N GLN A 250 -4.81 32.45 -9.26
CA GLN A 250 -5.97 33.29 -9.01
C GLN A 250 -5.85 34.12 -7.71
N ALA A 251 -5.32 33.53 -6.65
CA ALA A 251 -5.17 34.19 -5.34
C ALA A 251 -4.16 35.35 -5.38
N THR A 252 -3.21 35.33 -6.31
CA THR A 252 -2.25 36.43 -6.49
C THR A 252 -2.80 37.59 -7.32
N LEU A 253 -3.96 37.44 -7.95
CA LEU A 253 -4.54 38.49 -8.79
C LEU A 253 -4.83 39.74 -7.96
N GLY A 254 -4.31 40.87 -8.46
CA GLY A 254 -4.63 42.19 -7.95
C GLY A 254 -5.73 42.85 -8.76
N TRP A 255 -5.96 44.13 -8.53
CA TRP A 255 -6.85 44.96 -9.34
C TRP A 255 -6.07 46.12 -9.97
N ASN A 256 -6.56 46.67 -11.07
CA ASN A 256 -5.90 47.80 -11.72
C ASN A 256 -6.52 49.12 -11.24
N LEU A 257 -5.67 50.09 -10.91
CA LEU A 257 -6.05 51.46 -10.60
C LEU A 257 -5.64 52.38 -11.76
N THR A 258 -6.54 53.30 -12.13
CA THR A 258 -6.31 54.39 -13.09
C THR A 258 -6.92 55.66 -12.55
N ALA A 259 -6.31 56.81 -12.81
CA ALA A 259 -6.91 58.11 -12.54
C ALA A 259 -7.18 58.81 -13.87
N ASN A 260 -8.41 59.28 -14.11
CA ASN A 260 -8.80 59.94 -15.37
C ASN A 260 -8.45 59.16 -16.66
N GLY A 261 -8.42 57.82 -16.57
CA GLY A 261 -8.07 56.95 -17.69
C GLY A 261 -6.56 56.85 -18.00
N THR A 262 -5.68 57.48 -17.21
CA THR A 262 -4.22 57.41 -17.36
C THR A 262 -3.55 56.62 -16.23
N ASP A 263 -2.25 56.38 -16.37
CA ASP A 263 -1.35 55.85 -15.33
C ASP A 263 -1.81 54.54 -14.69
N LYS A 264 -2.22 53.58 -15.53
CA LYS A 264 -2.64 52.25 -15.08
C LYS A 264 -1.55 51.56 -14.28
N SER A 265 -1.89 51.19 -13.05
CA SER A 265 -1.04 50.42 -12.14
C SER A 265 -1.81 49.24 -11.56
N ARG A 266 -1.11 48.17 -11.20
CA ARG A 266 -1.71 47.02 -10.50
C ARG A 266 -1.50 47.20 -9.00
N VAL A 267 -2.58 47.11 -8.24
CA VAL A 267 -2.57 46.99 -6.79
C VAL A 267 -2.65 45.50 -6.47
N SER A 268 -1.54 44.93 -6.03
CA SER A 268 -1.42 43.51 -5.70
C SER A 268 -2.06 43.20 -4.34
N PRO A 269 -2.42 41.94 -4.06
CA PRO A 269 -2.83 41.54 -2.72
C PRO A 269 -1.77 41.94 -1.69
N GLY A 270 -2.18 42.68 -0.66
CA GLY A 270 -1.28 43.22 0.36
C GLY A 270 -0.77 44.64 0.10
N ASP A 271 -0.91 45.17 -1.11
CA ASP A 271 -0.53 46.56 -1.41
C ASP A 271 -1.51 47.55 -0.77
N THR A 272 -1.01 48.76 -0.50
CA THR A 272 -1.81 49.88 0.00
C THR A 272 -1.94 50.95 -1.09
N VAL A 273 -3.15 51.50 -1.21
CA VAL A 273 -3.39 52.72 -1.99
C VAL A 273 -3.56 53.87 -1.00
N ASP A 274 -2.71 54.87 -1.12
CA ASP A 274 -2.84 56.12 -0.37
C ASP A 274 -3.54 57.17 -1.24
N LEU A 275 -4.50 57.88 -0.65
CA LEU A 275 -5.27 58.93 -1.30
C LEU A 275 -4.91 60.24 -0.61
N SER A 276 -4.02 61.01 -1.22
CA SER A 276 -3.48 62.24 -0.62
C SER A 276 -3.72 63.46 -1.50
N ASN A 277 -3.76 64.62 -0.86
CA ASN A 277 -3.82 65.93 -1.49
C ASN A 277 -2.73 66.80 -0.85
N SER A 278 -1.91 67.44 -1.68
CA SER A 278 -0.71 68.17 -1.24
C SER A 278 -0.90 69.68 -1.17
N ASP A 279 -1.90 70.25 -1.86
CA ASP A 279 -2.18 71.70 -1.86
C ASP A 279 -3.03 72.15 -0.67
N GLY A 280 -3.68 71.20 0.02
CA GLY A 280 -4.54 71.43 1.17
C GLY A 280 -5.94 71.93 0.80
N ASN A 281 -6.30 71.96 -0.48
CA ASN A 281 -7.63 72.41 -0.92
C ASN A 281 -8.71 71.34 -0.74
N PHE A 282 -8.31 70.07 -0.64
CA PHE A 282 -9.19 68.96 -0.28
C PHE A 282 -8.84 68.39 1.09
N VAL A 283 -9.87 68.11 1.88
CA VAL A 283 -9.79 67.32 3.11
C VAL A 283 -10.24 65.90 2.77
N ILE A 284 -9.29 64.96 2.78
CA ILE A 284 -9.54 63.53 2.55
C ILE A 284 -9.59 62.82 3.91
N GLY A 285 -10.69 62.12 4.18
CA GLY A 285 -10.91 61.40 5.44
C GLY A 285 -11.21 59.92 5.21
N LYS A 286 -10.86 59.06 6.19
CA LYS A 286 -11.16 57.62 6.18
C LYS A 286 -11.85 57.20 7.47
N HIS A 287 -13.00 56.55 7.35
CA HIS A 287 -13.75 55.97 8.47
C HIS A 287 -14.20 54.55 8.11
N GLY A 288 -13.51 53.54 8.66
CA GLY A 288 -13.71 52.15 8.27
C GLY A 288 -13.40 51.94 6.78
N THR A 289 -14.40 51.49 6.01
CA THR A 289 -14.30 51.32 4.56
C THR A 289 -14.68 52.58 3.76
N GLY A 290 -15.26 53.60 4.39
CA GLY A 290 -15.64 54.84 3.74
C GLY A 290 -14.45 55.79 3.55
N VAL A 291 -14.45 56.50 2.42
CA VAL A 291 -13.54 57.61 2.10
C VAL A 291 -14.38 58.86 1.81
N THR A 292 -14.06 59.98 2.45
CA THR A 292 -14.76 61.26 2.26
C THR A 292 -13.85 62.28 1.60
N PHE A 293 -14.41 63.05 0.66
CA PHE A 293 -13.75 64.19 0.03
C PHE A 293 -14.56 65.45 0.33
N ASN A 294 -13.94 66.41 1.01
CA ASN A 294 -14.51 67.73 1.27
C ASN A 294 -13.56 68.80 0.75
N LEU A 295 -14.08 70.00 0.50
CA LEU A 295 -13.23 71.18 0.36
C LEU A 295 -12.71 71.62 1.73
N ALA A 296 -11.49 72.14 1.77
CA ALA A 296 -11.02 72.88 2.94
C ALA A 296 -11.85 74.16 3.12
N PRO A 297 -12.00 74.67 4.37
CA PRO A 297 -12.69 75.93 4.62
C PRO A 297 -12.07 77.12 3.87
N ASP A 298 -10.75 77.11 3.75
CA ASP A 298 -9.97 78.11 3.02
C ASP A 298 -9.37 77.49 1.76
N LEU A 299 -9.71 78.04 0.60
CA LEU A 299 -9.16 77.61 -0.69
C LEU A 299 -7.97 78.48 -1.09
N LYS A 300 -6.84 77.82 -1.35
CA LYS A 300 -5.62 78.44 -1.89
C LYS A 300 -5.64 78.30 -3.40
N VAL A 301 -6.16 79.34 -4.06
CA VAL A 301 -6.26 79.42 -5.52
C VAL A 301 -5.59 80.69 -6.03
N THR A 302 -5.03 80.64 -7.24
CA THR A 302 -4.41 81.81 -7.89
C THR A 302 -5.43 82.71 -8.57
N SER A 303 -6.57 82.15 -8.96
CA SER A 303 -7.70 82.88 -9.53
C SER A 303 -9.01 82.12 -9.32
N LEU A 304 -10.11 82.84 -9.38
CA LEU A 304 -11.47 82.32 -9.35
C LEU A 304 -12.30 83.01 -10.44
N VAL A 305 -12.98 82.20 -11.25
CA VAL A 305 -13.95 82.68 -12.24
C VAL A 305 -15.35 82.28 -11.77
N ALA A 306 -16.22 83.24 -11.58
CA ALA A 306 -17.61 83.03 -11.20
C ALA A 306 -18.54 83.76 -12.17
N GLY A 307 -18.90 83.09 -13.26
CA GLY A 307 -19.60 83.73 -14.38
C GLY A 307 -18.71 84.77 -15.05
N ASN A 308 -19.15 86.04 -15.05
CA ASN A 308 -18.38 87.17 -15.61
C ASN A 308 -17.43 87.83 -14.61
N THR A 309 -17.48 87.45 -13.33
CA THR A 309 -16.62 88.02 -12.29
C THR A 309 -15.30 87.26 -12.20
N PHE A 310 -14.19 88.01 -12.13
CA PHE A 310 -12.84 87.45 -12.00
C PHE A 310 -12.17 87.96 -10.73
N LEU A 311 -11.61 87.05 -9.93
CA LEU A 311 -10.80 87.38 -8.77
C LEU A 311 -9.42 86.76 -8.96
N ASP A 312 -8.36 87.55 -8.85
CA ASP A 312 -6.97 87.08 -8.89
C ASP A 312 -6.15 87.65 -7.71
N THR A 313 -4.82 87.52 -7.80
CA THR A 313 -3.89 88.04 -6.80
C THR A 313 -3.85 89.58 -6.70
N ASN A 314 -4.44 90.29 -7.67
CA ASN A 314 -4.50 91.75 -7.74
C ASN A 314 -5.85 92.33 -7.28
N GLY A 315 -6.92 91.53 -7.26
CA GLY A 315 -8.22 91.90 -6.72
C GLY A 315 -9.41 91.44 -7.57
N LEU A 316 -10.56 92.06 -7.34
CA LEU A 316 -11.80 91.80 -8.07
C LEU A 316 -11.85 92.62 -9.36
N VAL A 317 -12.10 91.96 -10.48
CA VAL A 317 -12.28 92.54 -11.82
C VAL A 317 -13.68 92.24 -12.35
#